data_AF-A0A842N0E7-F1
#
_entry.id   AF-A0A842N0E7-F1
#
_cell.length_a   1.000
_cell.length_b   1.000
_cell.length_c   1.000
_cell.angle_alpha   90.00
_cell.angle_beta   90.00
_cell.angle_gamma   90.00
#
_symmetry.space_group_name_H-M   'P 1'
#
loop_
_entity.id
_entity.type
_entity.pdbx_description
1 polymer ?
#
loop_
_entity_poly.entity_id
_entity_poly.type
_entity_poly.pdbx_seq_one_letter_code
_entity_poly.pdbx_strand_id
1 'polypeptide(L)'
;MSITVVLGDPESAEDYKGPVHCASCHMDPMEDWIYSSHQKAFNDPEFQEEYQKLGSPESCLSCHTTGFDEEDGTYINEGVTCEECHGPGDTMNLDTSPELCANCHSGPYPTYEEWKDSGPSHLEATCTLCHDQHTTELLAETPTETCSSCHGTHLEAVEETKHGESGVECAECHMYITPPDFEKGIPGSTGHDFVMTSEELDCQTCHNRTLSKHDVLGTDEFACLSCHGEIHSLELKLINEDVLPREDSVRLCAQCHNERYTSWKQGTHGKPEDPEAQCVECHDPHDPVVANIPTLPVVPERRPPAGPSIPFTAGFIVIVGVLGFAIILLRWR
;
A
#
# COMPACT_ATOMS: atom_id res chain seq x y z
N MET A 1 45.83 -3.64 -9.46
CA MET A 1 46.53 -3.00 -8.33
C MET A 1 46.00 -3.67 -7.08
N SER A 2 46.85 -4.35 -6.31
CA SER A 2 46.40 -5.05 -5.11
C SER A 2 46.16 -4.03 -4.01
N ILE A 3 44.89 -3.85 -3.62
CA ILE A 3 44.51 -3.11 -2.43
C ILE A 3 44.99 -3.95 -1.23
N THR A 4 45.94 -3.39 -0.49
CA THR A 4 46.34 -3.93 0.81
C THR A 4 45.36 -3.34 1.81
N VAL A 5 44.42 -4.15 2.28
CA VAL A 5 43.57 -3.80 3.42
C VAL A 5 44.50 -3.81 4.64
N VAL A 6 44.75 -2.64 5.21
CA VAL A 6 45.37 -2.52 6.53
C VAL A 6 44.29 -2.90 7.52
N LEU A 7 44.35 -4.12 8.03
CA LEU A 7 43.56 -4.53 9.18
C LEU A 7 44.08 -3.71 10.37
N GLY A 8 43.24 -2.84 10.93
CA GLY A 8 43.54 -2.15 12.18
C GLY A 8 43.75 -3.16 13.32
N ASP A 9 44.61 -2.80 14.28
CA ASP A 9 44.72 -3.53 15.55
C ASP A 9 43.35 -3.54 16.26
N PRO A 10 43.01 -4.58 17.06
CA PRO A 10 41.75 -4.60 17.80
C PRO A 10 41.68 -3.38 18.72
N GLU A 11 40.62 -2.58 18.53
CA GLU A 11 40.37 -1.36 19.28
C GLU A 11 40.06 -1.72 20.74
N SER A 12 40.81 -1.16 21.67
CA SER A 12 40.65 -1.44 23.09
C SER A 12 39.61 -0.50 23.71
N ALA A 13 38.97 -0.92 24.81
CA ALA A 13 38.07 -0.06 25.57
C ALA A 13 38.69 1.30 26.00
N GLU A 14 40.03 1.40 26.05
CA GLU A 14 40.77 2.63 26.38
C GLU A 14 40.81 3.64 25.22
N ASP A 15 40.52 3.20 24.00
CA ASP A 15 40.59 4.03 22.79
C ASP A 15 39.36 4.93 22.64
N TYR A 16 38.20 4.50 23.13
CA TYR A 16 36.96 5.28 23.13
C TYR A 16 37.05 6.52 24.03
N LYS A 17 36.56 7.65 23.54
CA LYS A 17 36.57 8.96 24.20
C LYS A 17 35.17 9.46 24.55
N GLY A 18 34.16 8.90 23.91
CA GLY A 18 32.74 9.18 24.13
C GLY A 18 32.24 10.47 23.46
N PRO A 19 30.92 10.66 23.39
CA PRO A 19 30.29 11.74 22.64
C PRO A 19 30.61 13.15 23.18
N VAL A 20 30.86 13.28 24.49
CA VAL A 20 31.22 14.57 25.11
C VAL A 20 32.60 15.06 24.64
N HIS A 21 33.54 14.14 24.38
CA HIS A 21 34.83 14.50 23.79
C HIS A 21 34.64 15.06 22.37
N CYS A 22 33.84 14.38 21.56
CA CYS A 22 33.51 14.81 20.19
C CYS A 22 32.86 16.19 20.18
N ALA A 23 31.91 16.44 21.09
CA ALA A 23 31.21 17.72 21.23
C ALA A 23 32.15 18.90 21.52
N SER A 24 33.35 18.67 22.08
CA SER A 24 34.30 19.77 22.32
C SER A 24 34.77 20.49 21.04
N CYS A 25 34.69 19.81 19.89
CA CYS A 25 35.02 20.36 18.57
C CYS A 25 33.84 20.31 17.58
N HIS A 26 32.96 19.32 17.68
CA HIS A 26 31.85 19.06 16.76
C HIS A 26 30.49 19.38 17.40
N MET A 27 30.25 20.67 17.67
CA MET A 27 29.00 21.11 18.30
C MET A 27 27.79 20.94 17.37
N ASP A 28 27.89 21.32 16.10
CA ASP A 28 26.73 21.28 15.19
C ASP A 28 26.22 19.83 14.99
N PRO A 29 27.06 18.84 14.65
CA PRO A 29 26.59 17.44 14.55
C PRO A 29 26.11 16.87 15.88
N MET A 30 26.63 17.38 17.01
CA MET A 30 26.18 16.97 18.34
C MET A 30 24.75 17.46 18.61
N GLU A 31 24.40 18.68 18.20
CA GLU A 31 23.05 19.23 18.37
C GLU A 31 22.00 18.40 17.61
N ASP A 32 22.35 17.85 16.46
CA ASP A 32 21.51 16.95 15.66
C ASP A 32 21.45 15.55 16.29
N TRP A 33 22.60 14.97 16.63
CA TRP A 33 22.71 13.59 17.12
C TRP A 33 21.97 13.37 18.45
N ILE A 34 21.99 14.32 19.39
CA ILE A 34 21.38 14.12 20.73
C ILE A 34 19.87 13.83 20.69
N TYR A 35 19.20 14.18 19.59
CA TYR A 35 17.77 13.93 19.41
C TYR A 35 17.47 12.77 18.45
N SER A 36 18.49 12.20 17.81
CA SER A 36 18.36 11.12 16.85
C SER A 36 17.88 9.81 17.48
N SER A 37 17.37 8.91 16.63
CA SER A 37 17.02 7.55 17.04
C SER A 37 18.25 6.74 17.44
N HIS A 38 19.41 7.00 16.83
CA HIS A 38 20.68 6.34 17.15
C HIS A 38 21.15 6.60 18.59
N GLN A 39 21.08 7.85 19.05
CA GLN A 39 21.37 8.16 20.45
C GLN A 39 20.41 7.42 21.40
N LYS A 40 19.13 7.35 21.02
CA LYS A 40 18.07 6.76 21.83
C LYS A 40 18.01 5.24 21.74
N ALA A 41 18.75 4.61 20.83
CA ALA A 41 18.60 3.20 20.48
C ALA A 41 18.55 2.28 21.71
N PHE A 42 19.41 2.51 22.71
CA PHE A 42 19.38 1.73 23.95
C PHE A 42 18.23 2.10 24.89
N ASN A 43 17.94 3.40 25.03
CA ASN A 43 17.05 3.91 26.07
C ASN A 43 15.61 4.12 25.61
N ASP A 44 15.31 3.75 24.36
CA ASP A 44 13.96 3.78 23.83
C ASP A 44 13.03 2.87 24.65
N PRO A 45 11.86 3.36 25.10
CA PRO A 45 10.96 2.57 25.93
C PRO A 45 10.44 1.29 25.27
N GLU A 46 10.16 1.32 23.97
CA GLU A 46 9.63 0.17 23.22
C GLU A 46 10.72 -0.91 23.09
N PHE A 47 11.96 -0.48 22.78
CA PHE A 47 13.11 -1.38 22.81
C PHE A 47 13.32 -1.99 24.19
N GLN A 48 13.33 -1.18 25.26
CA GLN A 48 13.57 -1.68 26.62
C GLN A 48 12.51 -2.69 27.08
N GLU A 49 11.25 -2.48 26.70
CA GLU A 49 10.16 -3.42 26.99
C GLU A 49 10.41 -4.78 26.31
N GLU A 50 10.64 -4.80 25.00
CA GLU A 50 10.88 -6.04 24.27
C GLU A 50 12.21 -6.69 24.65
N TYR A 51 13.28 -5.90 24.86
CA TYR A 51 14.58 -6.39 25.33
C TYR A 51 14.47 -7.14 26.66
N GLN A 52 13.73 -6.59 27.63
CA GLN A 52 13.50 -7.26 28.91
C GLN A 52 12.61 -8.49 28.76
N LYS A 53 11.58 -8.43 27.91
CA LYS A 53 10.66 -9.54 27.64
C LYS A 53 11.38 -10.74 27.01
N LEU A 54 12.36 -10.48 26.15
CA LEU A 54 13.23 -11.50 25.54
C LEU A 54 14.32 -12.02 26.48
N GLY A 55 14.42 -11.50 27.72
CA GLY A 55 15.41 -11.93 28.71
C GLY A 55 16.77 -11.26 28.55
N SER A 56 16.80 -10.08 27.93
CA SER A 56 17.99 -9.25 27.73
C SER A 56 19.13 -9.96 26.99
N PRO A 57 18.90 -10.45 25.75
CA PRO A 57 19.93 -11.14 24.98
C PRO A 57 21.05 -10.19 24.54
N GLU A 58 22.30 -10.56 24.78
CA GLU A 58 23.49 -9.77 24.41
C GLU A 58 23.55 -9.43 22.92
N SER A 59 22.95 -10.25 22.05
CA SER A 59 22.87 -9.99 20.61
C SER A 59 22.14 -8.69 20.24
N CYS A 60 21.32 -8.12 21.12
CA CYS A 60 20.72 -6.81 20.89
C CYS A 60 21.72 -5.67 21.10
N LEU A 61 22.74 -5.88 21.93
CA LEU A 61 23.69 -4.84 22.32
C LEU A 61 24.67 -4.51 21.19
N SER A 62 24.90 -5.44 20.25
CA SER A 62 25.74 -5.19 19.07
C SER A 62 25.24 -4.02 18.21
N CYS A 63 23.93 -3.74 18.22
CA CYS A 63 23.34 -2.65 17.44
C CYS A 63 22.85 -1.48 18.32
N HIS A 64 22.53 -1.74 19.58
CA HIS A 64 21.92 -0.74 20.47
C HIS A 64 22.93 -0.08 21.42
N THR A 65 24.22 -0.39 21.32
CA THR A 65 25.28 0.22 22.15
C THR A 65 26.47 0.63 21.29
N THR A 66 27.43 1.33 21.88
CA THR A 66 28.70 1.65 21.21
C THR A 66 29.83 0.83 21.79
N GLY A 67 30.66 0.26 20.92
CA GLY A 67 31.84 -0.51 21.31
C GLY A 67 31.49 -1.79 22.04
N PHE A 68 30.51 -2.52 21.52
CA PHE A 68 30.11 -3.83 22.03
C PHE A 68 31.19 -4.89 21.76
N ASP A 69 31.53 -5.67 22.79
CA ASP A 69 32.48 -6.78 22.71
C ASP A 69 31.74 -8.12 22.78
N GLU A 70 31.80 -8.91 21.71
CA GLU A 70 31.14 -10.21 21.63
C GLU A 70 31.77 -11.29 22.53
N GLU A 71 33.03 -11.13 22.97
CA GLU A 71 33.73 -12.13 23.79
C GLU A 71 33.24 -12.12 25.24
N ASP A 72 33.00 -10.93 25.81
CA ASP A 72 32.60 -10.76 27.20
C ASP A 72 31.24 -10.08 27.42
N GLY A 73 30.57 -9.67 26.33
CA GLY A 73 29.22 -9.09 26.36
C GLY A 73 29.17 -7.67 26.92
N THR A 74 30.32 -6.99 27.03
CA THR A 74 30.39 -5.62 27.55
C THR A 74 30.25 -4.58 26.43
N TYR A 75 30.01 -3.33 26.81
CA TYR A 75 29.94 -2.19 25.89
C TYR A 75 30.47 -0.92 26.58
N ILE A 76 30.84 0.09 25.80
CA ILE A 76 31.43 1.33 26.33
C ILE A 76 30.36 2.38 26.64
N ASN A 77 29.40 2.59 25.74
CA ASN A 77 28.32 3.56 25.92
C ASN A 77 26.97 2.96 25.53
N GLU A 78 25.92 3.39 26.23
CA GLU A 78 24.54 3.12 25.82
C GLU A 78 24.18 3.96 24.58
N GLY A 79 23.49 3.35 23.63
CA GLY A 79 23.11 3.96 22.35
C GLY A 79 24.23 3.94 21.31
N VAL A 80 23.86 4.28 20.08
CA VAL A 80 24.80 4.41 18.95
C VAL A 80 25.37 5.82 19.00
N THR A 81 26.63 5.94 19.41
CA THR A 81 27.36 7.20 19.54
C THR A 81 28.30 7.42 18.36
N CYS A 82 28.98 8.57 18.33
CA CYS A 82 29.86 8.99 17.23
C CYS A 82 30.88 7.92 16.83
N GLU A 83 31.45 7.23 17.81
CA GLU A 83 32.54 6.29 17.63
C GLU A 83 32.10 4.96 17.00
N GLU A 84 30.80 4.67 16.92
CA GLU A 84 30.27 3.50 16.23
C GLU A 84 30.39 3.62 14.71
N CYS A 85 30.24 4.85 14.18
CA CYS A 85 30.38 5.12 12.75
C CYS A 85 31.77 5.66 12.39
N HIS A 86 32.32 6.54 13.24
CA HIS A 86 33.57 7.25 12.97
C HIS A 86 34.81 6.50 13.48
N GLY A 87 34.64 5.44 14.25
CA GLY A 87 35.71 4.78 14.99
C GLY A 87 36.08 5.52 16.27
N PRO A 88 36.81 4.86 17.18
CA PRO A 88 37.20 5.42 18.48
C PRO A 88 38.34 6.43 18.38
N GLY A 89 38.39 7.34 19.36
CA GLY A 89 39.56 8.18 19.60
C GLY A 89 39.48 9.57 18.95
N ASP A 90 40.63 10.03 18.42
CA ASP A 90 40.79 11.39 17.89
C ASP A 90 40.71 11.45 16.35
N THR A 91 40.50 10.31 15.68
CA THR A 91 40.41 10.20 14.23
C THR A 91 39.01 9.80 13.82
N MET A 92 38.33 10.65 13.04
CA MET A 92 37.02 10.31 12.48
C MET A 92 37.17 9.72 11.08
N ASN A 93 36.71 8.49 10.90
CA ASN A 93 36.45 7.91 9.58
C ASN A 93 35.22 8.58 8.95
N LEU A 94 35.28 8.92 7.66
CA LEU A 94 34.16 9.53 6.93
C LEU A 94 33.55 8.51 5.95
N ASP A 95 33.51 7.25 6.36
CA ASP A 95 32.86 6.21 5.59
C ASP A 95 31.34 6.44 5.62
N THR A 96 30.75 6.51 4.43
CA THR A 96 29.30 6.63 4.22
C THR A 96 28.81 5.50 3.33
N SER A 97 29.56 4.39 3.27
CA SER A 97 29.18 3.21 2.53
C SER A 97 27.93 2.57 3.13
N PRO A 98 27.05 1.99 2.30
CA PRO A 98 25.94 1.18 2.79
C PRO A 98 26.40 0.03 3.71
N GLU A 99 27.61 -0.50 3.50
CA GLU A 99 28.22 -1.55 4.33
C GLU A 99 28.43 -1.10 5.78
N LEU A 100 28.76 0.16 6.03
CA LEU A 100 28.86 0.69 7.41
C LEU A 100 27.50 0.61 8.11
N CYS A 101 26.43 1.02 7.43
CA CYS A 101 25.08 0.96 7.97
C CYS A 101 24.61 -0.49 8.19
N ALA A 102 25.04 -1.40 7.32
CA ALA A 102 24.69 -2.82 7.38
C ALA A 102 25.19 -3.55 8.63
N ASN A 103 26.14 -2.97 9.37
CA ASN A 103 26.59 -3.53 10.65
C ASN A 103 25.43 -3.67 11.66
N CYS A 104 24.44 -2.77 11.57
CA CYS A 104 23.25 -2.80 12.43
C CYS A 104 21.94 -2.96 11.64
N HIS A 105 21.85 -2.37 10.45
CA HIS A 105 20.66 -2.42 9.59
C HIS A 105 20.63 -3.68 8.73
N SER A 106 20.80 -4.82 9.38
CA SER A 106 20.78 -6.15 8.75
C SER A 106 20.09 -7.19 9.65
N GLY A 107 19.76 -8.34 9.08
CA GLY A 107 19.19 -9.47 9.84
C GLY A 107 17.73 -9.26 10.25
N PRO A 108 17.38 -9.13 11.55
CA PRO A 108 15.97 -8.99 11.98
C PRO A 108 15.26 -7.75 11.45
N TYR A 109 16.03 -6.70 11.12
CA TYR A 109 15.59 -5.49 10.42
C TYR A 109 16.37 -5.40 9.10
N PRO A 110 15.89 -6.04 8.03
CA PRO A 110 16.70 -6.34 6.85
C PRO A 110 16.82 -5.16 5.87
N THR A 111 16.99 -3.93 6.37
CA THR A 111 17.03 -2.71 5.54
C THR A 111 18.14 -2.77 4.49
N TYR A 112 19.35 -3.22 4.86
CA TYR A 112 20.45 -3.34 3.90
C TYR A 112 20.17 -4.43 2.86
N GLU A 113 19.60 -5.56 3.26
CA GLU A 113 19.25 -6.65 2.36
C GLU A 113 18.14 -6.25 1.38
N GLU A 114 17.07 -5.63 1.88
CA GLU A 114 15.99 -5.06 1.07
C GLU A 114 16.52 -4.06 0.04
N TRP A 115 17.31 -3.08 0.50
CA TRP A 115 17.98 -2.11 -0.38
C TRP A 115 18.84 -2.82 -1.43
N LYS A 116 19.70 -3.74 -1.00
CA LYS A 116 20.61 -4.46 -1.90
C LYS A 116 19.89 -5.30 -2.94
N ASP A 117 18.80 -5.96 -2.55
CA ASP A 117 18.01 -6.81 -3.43
C ASP A 117 17.16 -5.98 -4.41
N SER A 118 16.75 -4.77 -4.02
CA SER A 118 16.04 -3.84 -4.90
C SER A 118 16.88 -3.31 -6.05
N GLY A 119 18.22 -3.37 -5.95
CA GLY A 119 19.23 -3.11 -6.98
C GLY A 119 18.85 -2.06 -8.04
N PRO A 120 18.19 -2.46 -9.16
CA PRO A 120 17.78 -1.53 -10.20
C PRO A 120 16.88 -0.36 -9.75
N SER A 121 16.09 -0.52 -8.69
CA SER A 121 15.09 0.46 -8.25
C SER A 121 15.69 1.76 -7.70
N HIS A 122 16.91 1.70 -7.14
CA HIS A 122 17.60 2.84 -6.53
C HIS A 122 18.92 3.23 -7.25
N LEU A 123 19.25 2.58 -8.37
CA LEU A 123 20.47 2.85 -9.15
C LEU A 123 21.75 2.82 -8.29
N GLU A 124 22.46 3.96 -8.19
CA GLU A 124 23.67 4.13 -7.37
C GLU A 124 23.37 4.84 -6.03
N ALA A 125 22.09 4.97 -5.65
CA ALA A 125 21.73 5.66 -4.43
C ALA A 125 22.14 4.87 -3.19
N THR A 126 22.81 5.57 -2.26
CA THR A 126 23.19 5.09 -0.93
C THR A 126 22.22 5.62 0.12
N CYS A 127 22.28 5.07 1.34
CA CYS A 127 21.42 5.46 2.46
C CYS A 127 21.41 6.98 2.70
N THR A 128 22.59 7.61 2.58
CA THR A 128 22.80 9.04 2.84
C THR A 128 22.34 9.96 1.70
N LEU A 129 21.76 9.43 0.62
CA LEU A 129 21.06 10.26 -0.38
C LEU A 129 19.61 10.55 -0.01
N CYS A 130 19.04 9.76 0.90
CA CYS A 130 17.69 9.93 1.40
C CYS A 130 17.69 10.38 2.87
N HIS A 131 18.59 9.84 3.68
CA HIS A 131 18.67 10.10 5.11
C HIS A 131 19.86 10.99 5.49
N ASP A 132 19.66 11.83 6.50
CA ASP A 132 20.75 12.49 7.19
C ASP A 132 21.33 11.56 8.27
N GLN A 133 22.63 11.35 8.21
CA GLN A 133 23.37 10.43 9.07
C GLN A 133 23.50 10.89 10.53
N HIS A 134 23.29 12.17 10.83
CA HIS A 134 23.37 12.71 12.19
C HIS A 134 21.99 12.87 12.82
N THR A 135 20.96 13.24 12.06
CA THR A 135 19.59 13.37 12.60
C THR A 135 18.80 12.06 12.54
N THR A 136 19.17 11.13 11.65
CA THR A 136 18.40 9.93 11.26
C THR A 136 17.08 10.24 10.53
N GLU A 137 16.84 11.51 10.19
CA GLU A 137 15.66 11.95 9.45
C GLU A 137 15.92 11.92 7.94
N LEU A 138 14.88 12.19 7.15
CA LEU A 138 15.01 12.39 5.71
C LEU A 138 15.70 13.74 5.42
N LEU A 139 16.44 13.79 4.31
CA LEU A 139 17.08 15.03 3.83
C LEU A 139 16.07 16.06 3.30
N ALA A 140 14.84 15.62 3.01
CA ALA A 140 13.73 16.47 2.60
C ALA A 140 12.58 16.40 3.62
N GLU A 141 11.61 17.32 3.54
CA GLU A 141 10.54 17.41 4.55
C GLU A 141 9.59 16.21 4.48
N THR A 142 9.40 15.62 3.29
CA THR A 142 8.51 14.47 3.09
C THR A 142 9.15 13.35 2.26
N PRO A 143 8.63 12.11 2.36
CA PRO A 143 9.02 11.03 1.47
C PRO A 143 8.80 11.39 0.00
N THR A 144 7.68 12.03 -0.36
CA THR A 144 7.42 12.44 -1.75
C THR A 144 8.46 13.44 -2.25
N GLU A 145 8.87 14.42 -1.45
CA GLU A 145 9.93 15.36 -1.85
C GLU A 145 11.27 14.62 -2.05
N THR A 146 11.60 13.69 -1.15
CA THR A 146 12.81 12.86 -1.25
C THR A 146 12.82 12.05 -2.56
N CYS A 147 11.75 11.31 -2.84
CA CYS A 147 11.63 10.47 -4.03
C CYS A 147 11.56 11.30 -5.32
N SER A 148 10.81 12.40 -5.33
CA SER A 148 10.59 13.23 -6.52
C SER A 148 11.82 14.01 -6.98
N SER A 149 12.83 14.17 -6.11
CA SER A 149 14.15 14.70 -6.50
C SER A 149 14.77 13.95 -7.68
N CYS A 150 14.45 12.66 -7.83
CA CYS A 150 14.85 11.80 -8.95
C CYS A 150 13.66 11.33 -9.79
N HIS A 151 12.51 11.03 -9.18
CA HIS A 151 11.32 10.46 -9.84
C HIS A 151 10.28 11.51 -10.29
N GLY A 152 10.73 12.70 -10.69
CA GLY A 152 9.83 13.81 -11.05
C GLY A 152 8.79 13.48 -12.14
N THR A 153 9.15 12.67 -13.14
CA THR A 153 8.18 12.26 -14.18
C THR A 153 7.07 11.34 -13.65
N HIS A 154 7.36 10.57 -12.60
CA HIS A 154 6.35 9.74 -11.96
C HIS A 154 5.44 10.62 -11.09
N LEU A 155 6.00 11.58 -10.37
CA LEU A 155 5.22 12.58 -9.62
C LEU A 155 4.21 13.30 -10.53
N GLU A 156 4.65 13.82 -11.68
CA GLU A 156 3.77 14.46 -12.68
C GLU A 156 2.66 13.51 -13.18
N ALA A 157 2.92 12.21 -13.25
CA ALA A 157 1.93 11.23 -13.70
C ALA A 157 0.88 10.90 -12.61
N VAL A 158 1.24 11.02 -11.33
CA VAL A 158 0.39 10.61 -10.21
C VAL A 158 -0.25 11.79 -9.48
N GLU A 159 0.23 13.03 -9.64
CA GLU A 159 -0.27 14.18 -8.88
C GLU A 159 -1.78 14.44 -9.07
N GLU A 160 -2.31 14.21 -10.27
CA GLU A 160 -3.74 14.40 -10.60
C GLU A 160 -4.58 13.13 -10.37
N THR A 161 -3.98 12.07 -9.84
CA THR A 161 -4.68 10.82 -9.54
C THR A 161 -5.38 10.90 -8.18
N LYS A 162 -6.20 9.89 -7.84
CA LYS A 162 -7.00 9.95 -6.62
C LYS A 162 -6.14 9.90 -5.35
N HIS A 163 -5.08 9.11 -5.34
CA HIS A 163 -4.14 9.11 -4.22
C HIS A 163 -3.24 10.35 -4.21
N GLY A 164 -2.79 10.82 -5.37
CA GLY A 164 -2.02 12.07 -5.47
C GLY A 164 -2.81 13.29 -4.97
N GLU A 165 -4.05 13.48 -5.42
CA GLU A 165 -4.94 14.56 -4.97
C GLU A 165 -5.29 14.46 -3.48
N SER A 166 -5.25 13.25 -2.91
CA SER A 166 -5.54 13.01 -1.49
C SER A 166 -4.31 13.19 -0.59
N GLY A 167 -3.13 13.45 -1.17
CA GLY A 167 -1.89 13.63 -0.43
C GLY A 167 -1.35 12.33 0.19
N VAL A 168 -1.62 11.19 -0.44
CA VAL A 168 -0.99 9.91 -0.06
C VAL A 168 0.48 9.96 -0.49
N GLU A 169 1.39 9.82 0.46
CA GLU A 169 2.83 9.89 0.26
C GLU A 169 3.36 8.59 -0.36
N CYS A 170 4.44 8.68 -1.15
CA CYS A 170 5.01 7.51 -1.84
C CYS A 170 5.33 6.35 -0.87
N ALA A 171 5.92 6.67 0.29
CA ALA A 171 6.33 5.68 1.28
C ALA A 171 5.15 4.95 1.95
N GLU A 172 3.94 5.49 1.91
CA GLU A 172 2.76 4.83 2.51
C GLU A 172 2.35 3.56 1.74
N CYS A 173 2.80 3.40 0.49
CA CYS A 173 2.55 2.21 -0.32
C CYS A 173 3.84 1.54 -0.81
N HIS A 174 4.83 2.33 -1.25
CA HIS A 174 6.09 1.80 -1.79
C HIS A 174 7.12 1.41 -0.73
N MET A 175 6.85 1.71 0.55
CA MET A 175 7.71 1.34 1.67
C MET A 175 6.87 0.75 2.81
N TYR A 176 6.21 -0.39 2.53
CA TYR A 176 5.37 -1.05 3.52
C TYR A 176 6.22 -1.67 4.64
N ILE A 177 5.91 -1.31 5.89
CA ILE A 177 6.68 -1.71 7.07
C ILE A 177 5.89 -2.76 7.86
N THR A 178 6.56 -3.83 8.26
CA THR A 178 6.02 -4.82 9.21
C THR A 178 7.00 -5.04 10.36
N PRO A 179 6.54 -5.07 11.61
CA PRO A 179 7.43 -5.34 12.75
C PRO A 179 7.95 -6.79 12.70
N PRO A 180 9.18 -7.04 13.17
CA PRO A 180 9.69 -8.41 13.33
C PRO A 180 8.92 -9.17 14.41
N ASP A 181 8.85 -10.51 14.25
CA ASP A 181 8.38 -11.43 15.28
C ASP A 181 9.56 -12.26 15.78
N PHE A 182 10.21 -11.77 16.84
CA PHE A 182 11.37 -12.42 17.44
C PHE A 182 11.05 -13.80 18.04
N GLU A 183 9.82 -14.04 18.51
CA GLU A 183 9.42 -15.35 19.06
C GLU A 183 9.33 -16.41 17.97
N LYS A 184 8.86 -16.03 16.78
CA LYS A 184 8.76 -16.92 15.61
C LYS A 184 9.99 -16.87 14.70
N GLY A 185 10.94 -15.99 14.97
CA GLY A 185 12.12 -15.77 14.13
C GLY A 185 11.77 -15.25 12.74
N ILE A 186 10.71 -14.44 12.64
CA ILE A 186 10.28 -13.82 11.38
C ILE A 186 10.87 -12.41 11.36
N PRO A 187 11.72 -12.06 10.37
CA PRO A 187 12.24 -10.71 10.23
C PRO A 187 11.11 -9.72 9.92
N GLY A 188 11.33 -8.45 10.26
CA GLY A 188 10.43 -7.38 9.83
C GLY A 188 10.59 -7.07 8.35
N SER A 189 9.78 -6.13 7.86
CA SER A 189 10.00 -5.43 6.60
C SER A 189 10.21 -3.97 6.94
N THR A 190 11.21 -3.34 6.33
CA THR A 190 11.49 -1.91 6.49
C THR A 190 11.12 -1.09 5.26
N GLY A 191 10.54 -1.73 4.24
CA GLY A 191 10.07 -1.08 3.02
C GLY A 191 11.18 -0.54 2.12
N HIS A 192 12.44 -0.98 2.29
CA HIS A 192 13.58 -0.52 1.51
C HIS A 192 13.84 -1.36 0.25
N ASP A 193 12.91 -2.25 -0.11
CA ASP A 193 12.93 -2.90 -1.42
C ASP A 193 12.37 -1.98 -2.53
N PHE A 194 11.65 -0.92 -2.14
CA PHE A 194 10.97 0.07 -2.98
C PHE A 194 10.00 -0.54 -4.01
N VAL A 195 9.69 -1.83 -3.90
CA VAL A 195 8.89 -2.57 -4.87
C VAL A 195 7.63 -3.01 -4.17
N MET A 196 6.53 -2.37 -4.54
CA MET A 196 5.20 -2.82 -4.13
C MET A 196 4.73 -3.92 -5.09
N THR A 197 4.62 -5.15 -4.60
CA THR A 197 3.90 -6.20 -5.32
C THR A 197 2.41 -6.17 -4.97
N SER A 198 1.59 -6.79 -5.79
CA SER A 198 0.17 -6.98 -5.45
C SER A 198 -0.03 -7.87 -4.23
N GLU A 199 0.97 -8.65 -3.78
CA GLU A 199 0.85 -9.50 -2.58
C GLU A 199 1.16 -8.73 -1.28
N GLU A 200 1.83 -7.58 -1.39
CA GLU A 200 2.20 -6.72 -0.26
C GLU A 200 1.25 -5.53 -0.08
N LEU A 201 0.39 -5.28 -1.08
CA LEU A 201 -0.59 -4.21 -1.02
C LEU A 201 -1.72 -4.57 -0.05
N ASP A 202 -1.87 -3.81 1.03
CA ASP A 202 -3.05 -3.88 1.89
C ASP A 202 -3.92 -2.62 1.76
N CYS A 203 -4.91 -2.69 0.88
CA CYS A 203 -5.88 -1.61 0.71
C CYS A 203 -6.64 -1.27 2.01
N GLN A 204 -6.84 -2.25 2.91
CA GLN A 204 -7.72 -2.09 4.07
C GLN A 204 -7.06 -1.33 5.23
N THR A 205 -5.73 -1.22 5.25
CA THR A 205 -5.01 -0.37 6.20
C THR A 205 -5.54 1.07 6.16
N CYS A 206 -5.91 1.58 4.97
CA CYS A 206 -6.49 2.92 4.81
C CYS A 206 -7.99 2.88 4.45
N HIS A 207 -8.40 1.95 3.57
CA HIS A 207 -9.77 1.89 3.05
C HIS A 207 -10.63 0.94 3.88
N ASN A 208 -11.47 1.49 4.75
CA ASN A 208 -12.46 0.71 5.49
C ASN A 208 -13.65 0.30 4.59
N ARG A 209 -13.42 -0.65 3.67
CA ARG A 209 -14.38 -1.16 2.69
C ARG A 209 -14.42 -2.67 2.73
N THR A 210 -15.53 -3.21 3.23
CA THR A 210 -15.80 -4.64 3.17
C THR A 210 -16.45 -5.00 1.85
N LEU A 211 -15.91 -6.01 1.16
CA LEU A 211 -16.58 -6.64 0.04
C LEU A 211 -17.56 -7.71 0.55
N SER A 212 -18.84 -7.51 0.29
CA SER A 212 -19.91 -8.45 0.56
C SER A 212 -20.34 -9.06 -0.77
N LYS A 213 -20.39 -10.38 -0.88
CA LYS A 213 -20.74 -11.13 -2.11
C LYS A 213 -19.72 -11.06 -3.25
N HIS A 214 -18.94 -9.99 -3.35
CA HIS A 214 -17.80 -9.88 -4.27
C HIS A 214 -16.47 -10.33 -3.64
N ASP A 215 -16.48 -10.73 -2.37
CA ASP A 215 -15.42 -11.50 -1.72
C ASP A 215 -15.17 -12.86 -2.40
N VAL A 216 -16.09 -13.32 -3.26
CA VAL A 216 -15.87 -14.51 -4.10
C VAL A 216 -14.82 -14.29 -5.20
N LEU A 217 -14.44 -13.04 -5.50
CA LEU A 217 -13.47 -12.69 -6.53
C LEU A 217 -12.03 -12.89 -6.06
N GLY A 218 -11.80 -12.98 -4.75
CA GLY A 218 -10.48 -13.20 -4.17
C GLY A 218 -10.45 -12.89 -2.68
N THR A 219 -9.26 -12.97 -2.09
CA THR A 219 -9.00 -12.45 -0.75
C THR A 219 -8.32 -11.09 -0.86
N ASP A 220 -8.43 -10.30 0.21
CA ASP A 220 -7.66 -9.09 0.43
C ASP A 220 -7.66 -8.12 -0.77
N GLU A 221 -6.49 -7.68 -1.22
CA GLU A 221 -6.31 -6.74 -2.33
C GLU A 221 -6.67 -7.33 -3.70
N PHE A 222 -6.47 -8.64 -3.91
CA PHE A 222 -6.81 -9.29 -5.18
C PHE A 222 -8.30 -9.13 -5.53
N ALA A 223 -9.19 -9.18 -4.53
CA ALA A 223 -10.61 -8.95 -4.74
C ALA A 223 -10.90 -7.50 -5.18
N CYS A 224 -10.18 -6.52 -4.62
CA CYS A 224 -10.29 -5.11 -4.98
C CYS A 224 -9.78 -4.87 -6.41
N LEU A 225 -8.62 -5.46 -6.74
CA LEU A 225 -7.94 -5.36 -8.03
C LEU A 225 -8.64 -6.13 -9.16
N SER A 226 -9.65 -6.94 -8.82
CA SER A 226 -10.55 -7.55 -9.81
C SER A 226 -11.48 -6.55 -10.48
N CYS A 227 -11.68 -5.37 -9.87
CA CYS A 227 -12.49 -4.29 -10.39
C CYS A 227 -11.70 -3.00 -10.57
N HIS A 228 -10.81 -2.67 -9.63
CA HIS A 228 -9.93 -1.51 -9.69
C HIS A 228 -8.62 -1.86 -10.41
N GLY A 229 -8.15 -0.95 -11.24
CA GLY A 229 -6.92 -1.08 -12.00
C GLY A 229 -5.73 -0.45 -11.27
N GLU A 230 -5.06 0.44 -11.99
CA GLU A 230 -3.92 1.21 -11.51
C GLU A 230 -4.26 1.90 -10.17
N ILE A 231 -3.39 1.74 -9.17
CA ILE A 231 -3.68 2.05 -7.76
C ILE A 231 -3.75 3.55 -7.53
N HIS A 232 -2.89 4.35 -8.20
CA HIS A 232 -2.90 5.79 -8.02
C HIS A 232 -4.23 6.40 -8.50
N SER A 233 -4.71 6.00 -9.68
CA SER A 233 -5.95 6.52 -10.29
C SER A 233 -7.22 5.85 -9.77
N LEU A 234 -7.14 4.59 -9.32
CA LEU A 234 -8.27 3.72 -8.95
C LEU A 234 -9.33 3.63 -10.06
N GLU A 235 -8.90 3.75 -11.32
CA GLU A 235 -9.73 3.48 -12.50
C GLU A 235 -10.25 2.04 -12.47
N LEU A 236 -11.24 1.74 -13.32
CA LEU A 236 -11.78 0.38 -13.40
C LEU A 236 -10.97 -0.43 -14.40
N LYS A 237 -10.74 -1.71 -14.11
CA LYS A 237 -10.03 -2.64 -14.99
C LYS A 237 -10.96 -3.74 -15.47
N LEU A 238 -10.99 -3.96 -16.79
CA LEU A 238 -11.69 -5.08 -17.39
C LEU A 238 -10.86 -6.38 -17.28
N ILE A 239 -11.49 -7.53 -17.49
CA ILE A 239 -10.85 -8.86 -17.47
C ILE A 239 -9.75 -8.97 -18.54
N ASN A 240 -9.90 -8.24 -19.65
CA ASN A 240 -8.90 -8.15 -20.71
C ASN A 240 -7.84 -7.06 -20.47
N GLU A 241 -7.80 -6.51 -19.25
CA GLU A 241 -6.89 -5.45 -18.79
C GLU A 241 -7.11 -4.06 -19.37
N ASP A 242 -8.15 -3.87 -20.19
CA ASP A 242 -8.53 -2.54 -20.64
C ASP A 242 -8.95 -1.67 -19.45
N VAL A 243 -8.45 -0.45 -19.42
CA VAL A 243 -8.77 0.56 -18.40
C VAL A 243 -10.05 1.30 -18.79
N LEU A 244 -10.91 1.51 -17.81
CA LEU A 244 -12.16 2.25 -17.93
C LEU A 244 -12.20 3.42 -16.96
N PRO A 245 -12.81 4.54 -17.37
CA PRO A 245 -13.18 5.60 -16.45
C PRO A 245 -14.03 5.05 -15.30
N ARG A 246 -13.86 5.62 -14.10
CA ARG A 246 -14.54 5.16 -12.88
C ARG A 246 -16.07 5.22 -12.99
N GLU A 247 -16.58 6.10 -13.83
CA GLU A 247 -18.00 6.31 -14.07
C GLU A 247 -18.61 5.22 -14.97
N ASP A 248 -17.80 4.47 -15.73
CA ASP A 248 -18.27 3.48 -16.72
C ASP A 248 -18.51 2.09 -16.08
N SER A 249 -19.35 2.08 -15.04
CA SER A 249 -19.66 0.87 -14.29
C SER A 249 -20.43 -0.17 -15.10
N VAL A 250 -21.25 0.25 -16.08
CA VAL A 250 -22.07 -0.68 -16.87
C VAL A 250 -21.19 -1.64 -17.66
N ARG A 251 -20.11 -1.16 -18.29
CA ARG A 251 -19.19 -2.01 -19.05
C ARG A 251 -18.43 -2.97 -18.16
N LEU A 252 -18.02 -2.53 -16.96
CA LEU A 252 -17.38 -3.40 -15.97
C LEU A 252 -18.33 -4.52 -15.52
N CYS A 253 -19.53 -4.17 -15.04
CA CYS A 253 -20.48 -5.12 -14.49
C CYS A 253 -21.00 -6.12 -15.53
N ALA A 254 -21.11 -5.71 -16.79
CA ALA A 254 -21.58 -6.55 -17.89
C ALA A 254 -20.71 -7.81 -18.12
N GLN A 255 -19.43 -7.78 -17.73
CA GLN A 255 -18.52 -8.91 -17.88
C GLN A 255 -19.01 -10.16 -17.14
N CYS A 256 -19.63 -9.97 -15.97
CA CYS A 256 -20.12 -11.06 -15.12
C CYS A 256 -21.66 -11.09 -15.05
N HIS A 257 -22.31 -9.92 -14.98
CA HIS A 257 -23.76 -9.79 -14.80
C HIS A 257 -24.53 -9.62 -16.12
N ASN A 258 -24.26 -10.51 -17.08
CA ASN A 258 -24.81 -10.48 -18.43
C ASN A 258 -26.35 -10.41 -18.50
N GLU A 259 -27.05 -11.12 -17.60
CA GLU A 259 -28.52 -11.07 -17.54
C GLU A 259 -29.03 -9.69 -17.14
N ARG A 260 -28.40 -9.06 -16.13
CA ARG A 260 -28.77 -7.71 -15.68
C ARG A 260 -28.44 -6.67 -16.74
N TYR A 261 -27.28 -6.79 -17.39
CA TYR A 261 -26.91 -5.95 -18.53
C TYR A 261 -27.95 -6.06 -19.66
N THR A 262 -28.42 -7.26 -19.97
CA THR A 262 -29.47 -7.47 -20.97
C THR A 262 -30.77 -6.77 -20.59
N SER A 263 -31.19 -6.85 -19.32
CA SER A 263 -32.37 -6.13 -18.81
C SER A 263 -32.20 -4.61 -18.88
N TRP A 264 -31.01 -4.10 -18.54
CA TRP A 264 -30.66 -2.67 -18.64
C TRP A 264 -30.72 -2.18 -20.09
N LYS A 265 -30.08 -2.91 -21.02
CA LYS A 265 -30.07 -2.59 -22.45
C LYS A 265 -31.45 -2.58 -23.09
N GLN A 266 -32.39 -3.37 -22.55
CA GLN A 266 -33.80 -3.41 -22.99
C GLN A 266 -34.68 -2.36 -22.30
N GLY A 267 -34.14 -1.57 -21.37
CA GLY A 267 -34.90 -0.58 -20.59
C GLY A 267 -35.83 -1.19 -19.54
N THR A 268 -35.68 -2.48 -19.23
CA THR A 268 -36.47 -3.19 -18.21
C THR A 268 -35.86 -3.12 -16.81
N HIS A 269 -34.62 -2.61 -16.71
CA HIS A 269 -33.88 -2.37 -15.49
C HIS A 269 -33.07 -1.07 -15.61
N GLY A 270 -32.82 -0.35 -14.52
CA GLY A 270 -32.27 1.02 -14.55
C GLY A 270 -33.36 2.09 -14.42
N LYS A 271 -33.04 3.33 -14.83
CA LYS A 271 -33.95 4.49 -14.77
C LYS A 271 -34.64 4.69 -16.13
N PRO A 272 -35.97 4.57 -16.25
CA PRO A 272 -36.66 4.76 -17.54
C PRO A 272 -36.45 6.16 -18.15
N GLU A 273 -36.33 7.17 -17.30
CA GLU A 273 -36.05 8.57 -17.64
C GLU A 273 -34.58 8.82 -18.01
N ASP A 274 -33.68 7.89 -17.72
CA ASP A 274 -32.24 7.99 -18.01
C ASP A 274 -31.70 6.64 -18.50
N PRO A 275 -31.74 6.40 -19.82
CA PRO A 275 -31.24 5.17 -20.42
C PRO A 275 -29.73 4.94 -20.25
N GLU A 276 -28.96 5.95 -19.83
CA GLU A 276 -27.51 5.88 -19.66
C GLU A 276 -27.10 5.75 -18.18
N ALA A 277 -28.08 5.67 -17.27
CA ALA A 277 -27.85 5.52 -15.85
C ALA A 277 -26.93 4.35 -15.53
N GLN A 278 -25.92 4.64 -14.71
CA GLN A 278 -24.86 3.72 -14.33
C GLN A 278 -25.31 2.79 -13.19
N CYS A 279 -24.73 1.58 -13.13
CA CYS A 279 -25.09 0.59 -12.13
C CYS A 279 -24.86 1.10 -10.70
N VAL A 280 -23.73 1.81 -10.50
CA VAL A 280 -23.30 2.33 -9.19
C VAL A 280 -24.15 3.50 -8.67
N GLU A 281 -25.02 4.08 -9.49
CA GLU A 281 -25.96 5.12 -9.03
C GLU A 281 -27.07 4.55 -8.13
N CYS A 282 -27.32 3.24 -8.22
CA CYS A 282 -28.38 2.56 -7.49
C CYS A 282 -27.86 1.39 -6.64
N HIS A 283 -26.71 0.82 -6.98
CA HIS A 283 -26.10 -0.33 -6.30
C HIS A 283 -24.73 0.03 -5.73
N ASP A 284 -24.46 -0.37 -4.49
CA ASP A 284 -23.09 -0.35 -3.98
C ASP A 284 -22.34 -1.54 -4.57
N PRO A 285 -21.24 -1.35 -5.33
CA PRO A 285 -20.46 -2.45 -5.86
C PRO A 285 -19.68 -3.23 -4.79
N HIS A 286 -19.46 -2.65 -3.60
CA HIS A 286 -18.81 -3.34 -2.48
C HIS A 286 -19.81 -4.13 -1.65
N ASP A 287 -21.06 -3.69 -1.57
CA ASP A 287 -22.16 -4.42 -0.91
C ASP A 287 -23.40 -4.50 -1.81
N PRO A 288 -23.33 -5.25 -2.92
CA PRO A 288 -24.42 -5.36 -3.87
C PRO A 288 -25.64 -6.06 -3.23
N VAL A 289 -26.78 -5.37 -3.23
CA VAL A 289 -28.04 -5.88 -2.70
C VAL A 289 -28.50 -7.13 -3.47
N VAL A 290 -28.63 -8.25 -2.76
CA VAL A 290 -29.33 -9.44 -3.25
C VAL A 290 -30.68 -9.53 -2.52
N ALA A 291 -31.78 -9.39 -3.26
CA ALA A 291 -33.20 -9.52 -2.83
C ALA A 291 -34.04 -8.24 -2.54
N ASN A 292 -33.92 -7.19 -3.37
CA ASN A 292 -34.93 -6.11 -3.44
C ASN A 292 -35.18 -5.30 -2.14
N ILE A 293 -34.18 -5.13 -1.27
CA ILE A 293 -34.29 -4.20 -0.13
C ILE A 293 -33.29 -3.06 -0.35
N PRO A 294 -33.74 -1.86 -0.79
CA PRO A 294 -32.87 -0.73 -1.05
C PRO A 294 -32.26 -0.17 0.25
N THR A 295 -30.97 0.20 0.22
CA THR A 295 -30.31 1.03 1.25
C THR A 295 -30.50 2.53 0.98
N LEU A 296 -30.94 2.89 -0.22
CA LEU A 296 -31.41 4.24 -0.58
C LEU A 296 -32.92 4.37 -0.30
N PRO A 297 -33.43 5.59 0.02
CA PRO A 297 -34.86 5.78 0.26
C PRO A 297 -35.69 5.27 -0.92
N VAL A 298 -36.72 4.47 -0.58
CA VAL A 298 -37.61 3.80 -1.54
C VAL A 298 -38.22 4.80 -2.50
N VAL A 299 -37.87 4.71 -3.78
CA VAL A 299 -38.66 5.36 -4.83
C VAL A 299 -40.01 4.65 -4.86
N PRO A 300 -41.15 5.35 -4.70
CA PRO A 300 -42.46 4.71 -4.64
C PRO A 300 -42.70 3.84 -5.86
N GLU A 301 -43.09 2.58 -5.65
CA GLU A 301 -43.52 1.68 -6.72
C GLU A 301 -44.64 2.35 -7.53
N ARG A 302 -44.39 2.58 -8.82
CA ARG A 302 -45.43 3.03 -9.74
C ARG A 302 -46.16 1.81 -10.28
N ARG A 303 -47.49 1.86 -10.24
CA ARG A 303 -48.35 0.93 -10.96
C ARG A 303 -47.90 0.90 -12.43
N PRO A 304 -47.75 -0.29 -13.05
CA PRO A 304 -47.44 -0.36 -14.46
C PRO A 304 -48.50 0.43 -15.25
N PRO A 305 -48.10 1.16 -16.30
CA PRO A 305 -49.06 1.80 -17.18
C PRO A 305 -50.01 0.71 -17.70
N ALA A 306 -51.31 1.00 -17.69
CA ALA A 306 -52.30 0.10 -18.26
C ALA A 306 -51.84 -0.28 -19.67
N GLY A 307 -51.62 -1.58 -19.90
CA GLY A 307 -51.33 -2.08 -21.24
C GLY A 307 -52.39 -1.61 -22.24
N PRO A 308 -52.08 -1.59 -23.54
CA PRO A 308 -52.99 -1.08 -24.56
C PRO A 308 -54.37 -1.73 -24.39
N SER A 309 -55.37 -0.91 -24.06
CA SER A 309 -56.75 -1.36 -23.96
C SER A 309 -57.24 -1.68 -25.36
N ILE A 310 -57.37 -2.96 -25.69
CA ILE A 310 -58.07 -3.37 -26.90
C ILE A 310 -59.55 -2.97 -26.66
N PRO A 311 -60.11 -2.04 -27.43
CA PRO A 311 -61.51 -1.68 -27.26
C PRO A 311 -62.36 -2.95 -27.46
N PHE A 312 -63.30 -3.22 -26.56
CA PHE A 312 -64.15 -4.42 -26.57
C PHE A 312 -64.82 -4.67 -27.95
N THR A 313 -65.02 -3.61 -28.74
CA THR A 313 -65.52 -3.69 -30.12
C THR A 313 -64.58 -4.39 -31.09
N ALA A 314 -63.26 -4.19 -30.97
CA ALA A 314 -62.27 -4.85 -31.83
C ALA A 314 -62.14 -6.34 -31.51
N GLY A 315 -62.16 -6.71 -30.22
CA GLY A 315 -62.15 -8.11 -29.79
C GLY A 315 -63.39 -8.89 -30.23
N PHE A 316 -64.57 -8.27 -30.19
CA PHE A 316 -65.82 -8.91 -30.60
C PHE A 316 -65.89 -9.18 -32.11
N ILE A 317 -65.40 -8.26 -32.95
CA ILE A 317 -65.39 -8.43 -34.42
C ILE A 317 -64.49 -9.58 -34.83
N VAL A 318 -63.32 -9.74 -34.19
CA VAL A 318 -62.40 -10.86 -34.48
C VAL A 318 -63.03 -12.21 -34.10
N ILE A 319 -63.68 -12.30 -32.93
CA ILE A 319 -64.33 -13.53 -32.48
C ILE A 319 -65.50 -13.91 -33.40
N VAL A 320 -66.36 -12.95 -33.77
CA VAL A 320 -67.48 -13.20 -34.69
C VAL A 320 -66.98 -13.56 -36.09
N GLY A 321 -65.89 -12.94 -36.56
CA GLY A 321 -65.27 -13.27 -37.84
C GLY A 321 -64.72 -14.69 -37.88
N VAL A 322 -64.00 -15.11 -36.83
CA VAL A 322 -63.42 -16.46 -36.72
C VAL A 322 -64.52 -17.52 -36.57
N LEU A 323 -65.56 -17.26 -35.76
CA LEU A 323 -66.70 -18.18 -35.61
C LEU A 323 -67.54 -18.26 -36.89
N GLY A 324 -67.78 -17.15 -37.57
CA GLY A 324 -68.48 -17.12 -38.85
C GLY A 324 -67.74 -17.88 -39.95
N PHE A 325 -66.41 -17.71 -40.03
CA PHE A 325 -65.56 -18.44 -40.97
C PHE A 325 -65.52 -19.94 -40.67
N ALA A 326 -65.45 -20.34 -39.39
CA ALA A 326 -65.54 -21.73 -38.97
C ALA A 326 -66.89 -22.38 -39.34
N ILE A 327 -68.00 -21.64 -39.19
CA ILE A 327 -69.34 -22.12 -39.59
C ILE A 327 -69.43 -22.30 -41.12
N ILE A 328 -68.84 -21.39 -41.91
CA ILE A 328 -68.81 -21.51 -43.38
C ILE A 328 -67.99 -22.74 -43.80
N LEU A 329 -66.82 -22.96 -43.20
CA LEU A 329 -65.98 -24.13 -43.48
C LEU A 329 -66.64 -25.45 -43.10
N LEU A 330 -67.42 -25.47 -42.00
CA LEU A 330 -68.16 -26.66 -41.57
C LEU A 330 -69.42 -26.94 -42.41
N ARG A 331 -69.92 -25.96 -43.17
CA ARG A 331 -71.09 -26.11 -44.07
C ARG A 331 -70.74 -26.58 -45.48
N TRP A 332 -69.45 -26.57 -45.84
CA TRP A 332 -68.90 -26.99 -47.14
C TRP A 332 -68.13 -28.32 -47.05
N ARG A 333 -68.45 -29.13 -46.04
CA ARG A 333 -68.16 -30.57 -45.94
C ARG A 333 -69.48 -31.34 -45.94
#